data_AF-A0A523H594-F1
#
_entry.id   AF-A0A523H594-F1
#
_cell.length_a   1.000
_cell.length_b   1.000
_cell.length_c   1.000
_cell.angle_alpha   90.00
_cell.angle_beta   90.00
_cell.angle_gamma   90.00
#
_symmetry.space_group_name_H-M   'P 1'
#
loop_
_entity.id
_entity.type
_entity.pdbx_description
1 polymer ?
#
loop_
_entity_poly.entity_id
_entity_poly.type
_entity_poly.pdbx_seq_one_letter_code
_entity_poly.pdbx_strand_id
1 'polypeptide(L)'
;MYELMILIIGALGGFGLHTITMMFSFKQRTIDNKIKVFDSLIRSWVNMRNFIIAQNMGKPISQKVRDKFDEIYGNSQQLIGESILVCEDESLTRDINDLNESIYRNNWESLDSNEINETLNQFKIDVLTLVVRMRKDIKNNNRLEWKDLTFGISGLCPKRIKNKIPNNLWHNLKSKLYWKRPKKEKKIPERD
;
A
#
# COMPACT_ATOMS: atom_id res chain seq x y z
N MET A 1 26.77 38.23 31.83
CA MET A 1 26.83 37.97 30.36
C MET A 1 27.16 36.51 30.04
N TYR A 2 28.19 35.92 30.64
CA TYR A 2 28.58 34.53 30.36
C TYR A 2 27.49 33.50 30.70
N GLU A 3 26.84 33.62 31.86
CA GLU A 3 25.72 32.75 32.26
C GLU A 3 24.51 32.83 31.31
N LEU A 4 24.20 34.04 30.81
CA LEU A 4 23.14 34.25 29.82
C LEU A 4 23.50 33.57 28.48
N MET A 5 24.76 33.66 28.05
CA MET A 5 25.22 32.96 26.84
C MET A 5 25.14 31.44 26.99
N ILE A 6 25.52 30.88 28.15
CA ILE A 6 25.38 29.45 28.43
C ILE A 6 23.91 29.02 28.37
N LEU A 7 23.01 29.82 28.96
CA LEU A 7 21.58 29.52 28.98
C LEU A 7 20.98 29.54 27.56
N ILE A 8 21.36 30.52 26.74
CA ILE A 8 20.94 30.61 25.33
C ILE A 8 21.48 29.43 24.52
N ILE A 9 22.76 29.09 24.66
CA ILE A 9 23.37 27.96 23.95
C ILE A 9 22.74 26.64 24.39
N GLY A 10 22.49 26.46 25.70
CA GLY A 10 21.81 25.29 26.24
C GLY A 10 20.38 25.15 25.74
N ALA A 11 19.63 26.26 25.68
CA ALA A 11 18.27 26.28 25.13
C ALA A 11 18.25 25.94 23.63
N LEU A 12 19.15 26.52 22.83
CA LEU A 12 19.28 26.24 21.40
C LEU A 12 19.73 24.79 21.14
N GLY A 13 20.69 24.29 21.92
CA GLY A 13 21.19 22.92 21.83
C GLY A 13 20.11 21.89 22.20
N GLY A 14 19.40 22.13 23.31
CA GLY A 14 18.28 21.27 23.75
C GLY A 14 17.13 21.25 22.74
N PHE A 15 16.77 22.42 22.20
CA PHE A 15 15.74 22.54 21.16
C PHE A 15 16.15 21.83 19.85
N GLY A 16 17.40 22.01 19.42
CA GLY A 16 17.94 21.35 18.24
C GLY A 16 17.94 19.83 18.37
N LEU A 17 18.41 19.32 19.51
CA LEU A 17 18.39 17.88 19.83
C LEU A 17 16.96 17.33 19.81
N HIS A 18 16.02 18.01 20.48
CA HIS A 18 14.62 17.60 20.52
C HIS A 18 13.99 17.52 19.12
N THR A 19 14.25 18.52 18.26
CA THR A 19 13.73 18.56 16.89
C THR A 19 14.27 17.39 16.05
N ILE A 20 15.58 17.13 16.14
CA ILE A 20 16.22 16.00 15.46
C ILE A 20 15.61 14.68 15.95
N THR A 21 15.47 14.48 17.26
CA THR A 21 14.88 13.27 17.83
C THR A 21 13.45 13.05 17.33
N MET A 22 12.61 14.09 17.32
CA MET A 22 11.23 14.01 16.80
C MET A 22 11.20 13.59 15.32
N MET A 23 12.09 14.14 14.49
CA MET A 23 12.18 13.77 13.09
C MET A 23 12.59 12.31 12.89
N PHE A 24 13.58 11.83 13.64
CA PHE A 24 13.98 10.42 13.64
C PHE A 24 12.81 9.52 14.05
N SER A 25 12.09 9.85 15.12
CA SER A 25 10.92 9.08 15.56
C SER A 25 9.82 9.02 14.51
N PHE A 26 9.55 10.13 13.80
CA PHE A 26 8.57 10.14 12.72
C PHE A 26 9.01 9.27 11.53
N LYS A 27 10.27 9.40 11.09
CA LYS A 27 10.81 8.57 10.00
C LYS A 27 10.76 7.08 10.35
N GLN A 28 11.16 6.73 11.58
CA GLN A 28 11.09 5.35 12.06
C GLN A 28 9.66 4.81 11.98
N ARG A 29 8.67 5.60 12.41
CA ARG A 29 7.25 5.21 12.32
C ARG A 29 6.79 4.98 10.88
N THR A 30 7.23 5.81 9.94
CA THR A 30 6.94 5.62 8.51
C THR A 30 7.55 4.33 7.98
N ILE A 31 8.81 4.04 8.34
CA ILE A 31 9.50 2.80 7.98
C ILE A 31 8.77 1.58 8.54
N ASP A 32 8.40 1.62 9.84
CA ASP A 32 7.70 0.53 10.50
C ASP A 32 6.34 0.25 9.83
N ASN A 33 5.61 1.31 9.47
CA ASN A 33 4.35 1.19 8.74
C ASN A 33 4.55 0.59 7.33
N LYS A 34 5.57 1.04 6.57
CA LYS A 34 5.91 0.46 5.26
C LYS A 34 6.21 -1.04 5.37
N ILE A 35 7.07 -1.43 6.31
CA ILE A 35 7.43 -2.83 6.57
C ILE A 35 6.17 -3.65 6.87
N LYS A 36 5.32 -3.16 7.79
CA LYS A 36 4.08 -3.85 8.16
C LYS A 36 3.15 -4.07 6.96
N VAL A 37 2.95 -3.06 6.12
CA VAL A 37 2.07 -3.15 4.95
C VAL A 37 2.65 -4.11 3.91
N PHE A 38 3.93 -3.98 3.58
CA PHE A 38 4.58 -4.87 2.60
C PHE A 38 4.62 -6.32 3.06
N ASP A 39 4.93 -6.59 4.34
CA ASP A 39 4.88 -7.95 4.88
C ASP A 39 3.46 -8.53 4.84
N SER A 40 2.44 -7.70 5.08
CA SER A 40 1.04 -8.12 5.01
C SER A 40 0.61 -8.45 3.58
N LEU A 41 1.04 -7.66 2.58
CA LEU A 41 0.81 -7.93 1.17
C LEU A 41 1.44 -9.26 0.74
N ILE A 42 2.70 -9.50 1.12
CA ILE A 42 3.39 -10.76 0.80
C ILE A 42 2.64 -11.96 1.39
N ARG A 43 2.18 -11.86 2.65
CA ARG A 43 1.38 -12.92 3.29
C ARG A 43 0.04 -13.13 2.58
N SER A 44 -0.61 -12.06 2.14
CA SER A 44 -1.86 -12.13 1.35
C SER A 44 -1.65 -12.90 0.05
N TRP A 45 -0.59 -12.58 -0.70
CA TRP A 45 -0.26 -13.28 -1.94
C TRP A 45 0.07 -14.76 -1.74
N VAL A 46 0.79 -15.10 -0.67
CA VAL A 46 1.03 -16.50 -0.30
C VAL A 46 -0.28 -17.21 0.02
N ASN A 47 -1.21 -16.55 0.73
CA ASN A 47 -2.53 -17.11 1.03
C ASN A 47 -3.34 -17.35 -0.26
N MET A 48 -3.37 -16.38 -1.19
CA MET A 48 -4.04 -16.54 -2.49
C MET A 48 -3.45 -17.72 -3.27
N ARG A 49 -2.12 -17.81 -3.38
CA ARG A 49 -1.43 -18.92 -4.04
C ARG A 49 -1.80 -20.27 -3.42
N ASN A 50 -1.73 -20.37 -2.10
CA ASN A 50 -2.03 -21.63 -1.41
C ASN A 50 -3.50 -22.03 -1.57
N PHE A 51 -4.41 -21.05 -1.59
CA PHE A 51 -5.82 -21.27 -1.87
C PHE A 51 -6.03 -21.86 -3.27
N ILE A 52 -5.41 -21.26 -4.29
CA ILE A 52 -5.46 -21.75 -5.68
C ILE A 52 -4.98 -23.21 -5.76
N ILE A 53 -3.84 -23.53 -5.14
CA ILE A 53 -3.29 -24.89 -5.13
C ILE A 53 -4.25 -25.87 -4.44
N ALA A 54 -4.81 -25.49 -3.29
CA ALA A 54 -5.67 -26.36 -2.50
C ALA A 54 -7.00 -26.67 -3.20
N GLN A 55 -7.51 -25.74 -4.03
CA GLN A 55 -8.83 -25.87 -4.66
C GLN A 55 -8.77 -26.43 -6.09
N ASN A 56 -7.64 -26.27 -6.81
CA ASN A 56 -7.50 -26.75 -8.18
C ASN A 56 -7.09 -28.23 -8.33
N MET A 57 -7.61 -29.11 -7.47
CA MET A 57 -7.40 -30.56 -7.60
C MET A 57 -8.30 -31.22 -8.66
N GLY A 58 -8.44 -30.60 -9.83
CA GLY A 58 -9.20 -31.14 -10.97
C GLY A 58 -10.71 -31.26 -10.74
N LYS A 59 -11.28 -30.47 -9.82
CA LYS A 59 -12.72 -30.47 -9.52
C LYS A 59 -13.34 -29.11 -9.84
N PRO A 60 -14.59 -29.07 -10.33
CA PRO A 60 -15.30 -27.82 -10.52
C PRO A 60 -15.41 -27.05 -9.20
N ILE A 61 -15.05 -25.77 -9.23
CA ILE A 61 -15.04 -24.92 -8.05
C ILE A 61 -16.47 -24.53 -7.70
N SER A 62 -16.89 -24.83 -6.47
CA SER A 62 -18.20 -24.41 -5.97
C SER A 62 -18.28 -22.89 -5.77
N GLN A 63 -19.48 -22.31 -5.84
CA GLN A 63 -19.69 -20.88 -5.58
C GLN A 63 -19.12 -20.43 -4.23
N LYS A 64 -19.25 -21.26 -3.19
CA LYS A 64 -18.70 -20.98 -1.85
C LYS A 64 -17.18 -20.79 -1.84
N VAL A 65 -16.48 -21.53 -2.69
CA VAL A 65 -15.01 -21.43 -2.82
C VAL A 65 -14.65 -20.14 -3.57
N ARG A 66 -15.41 -19.77 -4.61
CA ARG A 66 -15.24 -18.48 -5.29
C ARG A 66 -15.48 -17.30 -4.35
N ASP A 67 -16.57 -17.33 -3.58
CA ASP A 67 -16.88 -16.28 -2.59
C ASP A 67 -15.76 -16.14 -1.55
N LYS A 68 -15.12 -17.25 -1.16
CA LYS A 68 -13.97 -17.20 -0.25
C LYS A 68 -12.73 -16.60 -0.89
N PHE A 69 -12.50 -16.87 -2.18
CA PHE A 69 -11.40 -16.25 -2.91
C PHE A 69 -11.63 -14.74 -3.09
N ASP A 70 -12.87 -14.32 -3.36
CA ASP A 70 -13.26 -12.90 -3.42
C ASP A 70 -12.99 -12.18 -2.08
N GLU A 71 -13.25 -12.84 -0.95
CA GLU A 71 -12.92 -12.31 0.38
C GLU A 71 -11.41 -12.12 0.56
N ILE A 72 -10.60 -13.11 0.18
CA ILE A 72 -9.13 -13.02 0.26
C ILE A 72 -8.63 -11.87 -0.64
N TYR A 73 -9.14 -11.78 -1.86
CA TYR A 73 -8.82 -10.70 -2.79
C TYR A 73 -9.21 -9.32 -2.24
N GLY A 74 -10.41 -9.19 -1.67
CA GLY A 74 -10.87 -7.93 -1.06
C GLY A 74 -9.97 -7.47 0.08
N ASN A 75 -9.52 -8.40 0.94
CA ASN A 75 -8.54 -8.11 1.99
C ASN A 75 -7.19 -7.67 1.39
N SER A 76 -6.74 -8.30 0.30
CA SER A 76 -5.53 -7.90 -0.42
C SER A 76 -5.65 -6.47 -0.99
N GLN A 77 -6.81 -6.13 -1.55
CA GLN A 77 -7.09 -4.79 -2.08
C GLN A 77 -7.09 -3.70 -1.00
N GLN A 78 -7.56 -4.00 0.21
CA GLN A 78 -7.41 -3.09 1.34
C GLN A 78 -5.92 -2.79 1.63
N LEU A 79 -5.07 -3.83 1.67
CA LEU A 79 -3.63 -3.67 1.90
C LEU A 79 -2.96 -2.87 0.77
N ILE A 80 -3.44 -2.97 -0.46
CA ILE A 80 -2.97 -2.14 -1.58
C ILE A 80 -3.33 -0.67 -1.34
N GLY A 81 -4.55 -0.39 -0.88
CA GLY A 81 -4.97 0.94 -0.46
C GLY A 81 -4.08 1.53 0.64
N GLU A 82 -3.70 0.70 1.62
CA GLU A 82 -2.74 1.10 2.66
C GLU A 82 -1.34 1.35 2.07
N SER A 83 -0.92 0.55 1.07
CA SER A 83 0.38 0.72 0.41
C SER A 83 0.51 2.04 -0.32
N ILE A 84 -0.57 2.55 -0.91
CA ILE A 84 -0.62 3.88 -1.57
C ILE A 84 -0.34 5.01 -0.56
N LEU A 85 -0.74 4.84 0.70
CA LEU A 85 -0.55 5.86 1.73
C LEU A 85 0.86 5.89 2.31
N VAL A 86 1.54 4.75 2.30
CA VAL A 86 2.88 4.63 2.90
C VAL A 86 3.98 4.66 1.85
N CYS A 87 3.75 4.20 0.63
CA CYS A 87 4.73 4.14 -0.45
C CYS A 87 4.75 5.46 -1.24
N GLU A 88 5.95 6.03 -1.41
CA GLU A 88 6.14 7.27 -2.16
C GLU A 88 6.31 7.01 -3.66
N ASP A 89 6.65 5.78 -4.05
CA ASP A 89 6.79 5.36 -5.44
C ASP A 89 5.43 4.89 -6.02
N GLU A 90 4.82 5.77 -6.83
CA GLU A 90 3.58 5.46 -7.56
C GLU A 90 3.72 4.28 -8.54
N SER A 91 4.92 4.06 -9.09
CA SER A 91 5.15 2.95 -10.01
C SER A 91 5.13 1.62 -9.24
N LEU A 92 5.74 1.58 -8.05
CA LEU A 92 5.76 0.39 -7.21
C LEU A 92 4.33 0.01 -6.77
N THR A 93 3.52 0.98 -6.36
CA THR A 93 2.12 0.71 -5.95
C THR A 93 1.26 0.23 -7.11
N ARG A 94 1.47 0.75 -8.32
CA ARG A 94 0.82 0.23 -9.53
C ARG A 94 1.21 -1.21 -9.80
N ASP A 95 2.51 -1.53 -9.78
CA ASP A 95 2.99 -2.87 -10.07
C ASP A 95 2.52 -3.90 -9.01
N ILE A 96 2.42 -3.49 -7.74
CA ILE A 96 1.80 -4.27 -6.66
C ILE A 96 0.33 -4.59 -7.00
N ASN A 97 -0.43 -3.59 -7.44
CA ASN A 97 -1.82 -3.78 -7.81
C ASN A 97 -1.96 -4.67 -9.06
N ASP A 98 -1.14 -4.47 -10.08
CA ASP A 98 -1.18 -5.24 -11.32
C ASP A 98 -0.87 -6.72 -11.05
N LEU A 99 0.08 -7.01 -10.17
CA LEU A 99 0.35 -8.38 -9.70
C LEU A 99 -0.87 -8.97 -8.96
N ASN A 100 -1.54 -8.19 -8.11
CA ASN A 100 -2.72 -8.65 -7.37
C ASN A 100 -3.93 -8.90 -8.28
N GLU A 101 -4.12 -8.05 -9.29
CA GLU A 101 -5.14 -8.24 -10.32
C GLU A 101 -4.86 -9.45 -11.19
N SER A 102 -3.59 -9.70 -11.56
CA SER A 102 -3.23 -10.83 -12.42
C SER A 102 -3.56 -12.16 -11.76
N ILE A 103 -3.23 -12.34 -10.47
CA ILE A 103 -3.57 -13.56 -9.74
C ILE A 103 -5.08 -13.74 -9.55
N TYR A 104 -5.84 -12.65 -9.38
CA TYR A 104 -7.29 -12.74 -9.18
C TYR A 104 -8.06 -13.01 -10.48
N ARG A 105 -7.69 -12.34 -11.57
CA ARG A 105 -8.38 -12.43 -12.87
C ARG A 105 -8.02 -13.67 -13.67
N ASN A 106 -6.96 -14.37 -13.29
CA ASN A 106 -6.54 -15.55 -14.00
C ASN A 106 -7.63 -16.63 -13.94
N ASN A 107 -7.87 -17.32 -15.06
CA ASN A 107 -8.91 -18.33 -15.17
C ASN A 107 -8.39 -19.69 -14.71
N TRP A 108 -8.13 -19.81 -13.41
CA TRP A 108 -7.50 -21.00 -12.81
C TRP A 108 -8.21 -22.31 -13.10
N GLU A 109 -9.52 -22.28 -13.35
CA GLU A 109 -10.34 -23.47 -13.62
C GLU A 109 -10.15 -24.05 -15.01
N SER A 110 -9.68 -23.24 -15.97
CA SER A 110 -9.40 -23.73 -17.33
C SER A 110 -7.99 -24.28 -17.49
N LEU A 111 -7.13 -24.09 -16.49
CA LEU A 111 -5.72 -24.47 -16.56
C LEU A 111 -5.54 -25.89 -16.04
N ASP A 112 -4.66 -26.64 -16.69
CA ASP A 112 -4.23 -27.93 -16.18
C ASP A 112 -3.25 -27.79 -14.99
N SER A 113 -2.94 -28.90 -14.32
CA SER A 113 -2.05 -28.86 -13.16
C SER A 113 -0.62 -28.39 -13.47
N ASN A 114 -0.13 -28.60 -14.68
CA ASN A 114 1.20 -28.16 -15.10
C ASN A 114 1.19 -26.65 -15.38
N GLU A 115 0.19 -26.17 -16.11
CA GLU A 115 -0.03 -24.75 -16.40
C GLU A 115 -0.24 -23.93 -15.12
N ILE A 116 -0.98 -24.46 -14.14
CA ILE A 116 -1.14 -23.82 -12.83
C ILE A 116 0.20 -23.70 -12.13
N ASN A 117 1.00 -24.78 -12.11
CA ASN A 117 2.31 -24.76 -11.46
C ASN A 117 3.27 -23.77 -12.14
N GLU A 118 3.29 -23.74 -13.47
CA GLU A 118 4.11 -22.80 -14.24
C GLU A 118 3.68 -21.35 -13.97
N THR A 119 2.37 -21.07 -14.03
CA THR A 119 1.84 -19.74 -13.74
C THR A 119 2.15 -19.29 -12.31
N LEU A 120 2.01 -20.18 -11.33
CA LEU A 120 2.34 -19.88 -9.93
C LEU A 120 3.85 -19.74 -9.68
N ASN A 121 4.68 -20.41 -10.48
CA ASN A 121 6.13 -20.21 -10.46
C ASN A 121 6.51 -18.85 -11.02
N GLN A 122 5.89 -18.43 -12.12
CA GLN A 122 6.08 -17.09 -12.67
C GLN A 122 5.61 -16.02 -11.66
N PHE A 123 4.43 -16.20 -11.09
CA PHE A 123 3.91 -15.33 -10.03
C PHE A 123 4.89 -15.19 -8.86
N LYS A 124 5.53 -16.30 -8.43
CA LYS A 124 6.55 -16.27 -7.38
C LYS A 124 7.77 -15.41 -7.80
N ILE A 125 8.23 -15.52 -9.04
CA ILE A 125 9.34 -14.72 -9.57
C ILE A 125 8.97 -13.23 -9.57
N ASP A 126 7.75 -12.90 -9.99
CA ASP A 126 7.26 -11.53 -10.04
C ASP A 126 7.13 -10.92 -8.63
N VAL A 127 6.61 -11.70 -7.68
CA VAL A 127 6.57 -11.35 -6.24
C VAL A 127 7.98 -11.06 -5.74
N LEU A 128 8.96 -11.92 -6.00
CA LEU A 128 10.34 -11.71 -5.54
C LEU A 128 10.95 -10.43 -6.11
N THR A 129 10.66 -10.11 -7.37
CA THR A 129 11.09 -8.87 -8.02
C THR A 129 10.51 -7.66 -7.32
N LEU A 130 9.21 -7.68 -6.99
CA LEU A 130 8.56 -6.61 -6.25
C LEU A 130 9.09 -6.49 -4.81
N VAL A 131 9.35 -7.60 -4.12
CA VAL A 131 9.92 -7.60 -2.77
C VAL A 131 11.29 -6.89 -2.73
N VAL A 132 12.12 -7.09 -3.75
CA VAL A 132 13.40 -6.37 -3.87
C VAL A 132 13.17 -4.85 -3.97
N ARG A 133 12.17 -4.42 -4.75
CA ARG A 133 11.82 -3.00 -4.89
C ARG A 133 11.21 -2.42 -3.62
N MET A 134 10.32 -3.15 -2.94
CA MET A 134 9.78 -2.77 -1.62
C MET A 134 10.90 -2.57 -0.59
N ARG A 135 11.88 -3.48 -0.55
CA ARG A 135 13.05 -3.33 0.32
C ARG A 135 13.89 -2.11 -0.03
N LYS A 136 14.02 -1.79 -1.33
CA LYS A 136 14.71 -0.58 -1.78
C LYS A 136 13.97 0.68 -1.36
N ASP A 137 12.65 0.70 -1.49
CA ASP A 137 11.79 1.80 -1.02
C ASP A 137 11.92 2.02 0.49
N ILE A 138 11.92 0.95 1.30
CA ILE A 138 12.21 1.04 2.74
C ILE A 138 13.60 1.65 3.00
N LYS A 139 14.64 1.18 2.29
CA LYS A 139 16.00 1.68 2.46
C LYS A 139 16.16 3.15 2.08
N ASN A 140 15.44 3.62 1.07
CA ASN A 140 15.51 5.02 0.63
C ASN A 140 14.97 5.96 1.72
N ASN A 141 13.96 5.54 2.48
CA ASN A 141 13.39 6.32 3.58
C ASN A 141 14.29 6.41 4.84
N ASN A 142 15.35 5.60 4.93
CA ASN A 142 16.33 5.66 6.03
C ASN A 142 17.29 6.85 5.94
N ARG A 143 17.34 7.59 4.82
CA ARG A 143 18.25 8.73 4.65
C ARG A 143 17.61 10.00 5.18
N LEU A 144 18.27 10.68 6.12
CA LEU A 144 17.93 12.05 6.50
C LEU A 144 18.40 12.99 5.39
N GLU A 145 17.46 13.64 4.71
CA GLU A 145 17.82 14.68 3.77
C GLU A 145 17.89 16.02 4.50
N TRP A 146 18.80 16.89 4.06
CA TRP A 146 18.90 18.27 4.55
C TRP A 146 17.58 19.04 4.40
N LYS A 147 16.74 18.67 3.44
CA LYS A 147 15.40 19.23 3.25
C LYS A 147 14.47 18.91 4.43
N ASP A 148 14.61 17.75 5.06
CA ASP A 148 13.79 17.38 6.21
C ASP A 148 14.05 18.31 7.40
N LEU A 149 15.29 18.79 7.56
CA LEU A 149 15.67 19.74 8.61
C LEU A 149 15.02 21.11 8.40
N THR A 150 14.84 21.53 7.14
CA THR A 150 14.21 22.82 6.82
C THR A 150 12.71 22.85 7.18
N PHE A 151 12.02 21.71 7.12
CA PHE A 151 10.63 21.61 7.54
C PHE A 151 10.46 21.78 9.06
N GLY A 152 11.34 21.19 9.86
CA GLY A 152 11.35 21.36 11.32
C GLY A 152 11.54 22.82 11.76
N ILE A 153 12.35 23.59 11.01
CA ILE A 153 12.56 25.02 11.27
C ILE A 153 11.39 25.86 10.74
N SER A 154 10.78 25.47 9.61
CA SER A 154 9.63 26.21 9.05
C SER A 154 8.36 26.14 9.91
N GLY A 155 8.21 25.11 10.75
CA GLY A 155 7.11 25.00 11.72
C GLY A 155 7.12 26.09 12.80
N LEU A 156 8.25 26.77 13.02
CA LEU A 156 8.39 27.90 13.94
C LEU A 156 7.98 29.25 13.33
N CYS A 157 7.81 29.31 12.01
CA CYS A 157 7.33 30.49 11.30
C CYS A 157 6.09 30.10 10.49
N PRO A 158 4.88 30.09 11.10
CA PRO A 158 3.66 29.83 10.36
C PRO A 158 3.44 30.97 9.35
N LYS A 159 3.95 30.79 8.13
CA LYS A 159 3.44 31.57 7.00
C LYS A 159 1.97 31.21 6.89
N ARG A 160 1.11 32.18 7.19
CA ARG A 160 -0.34 32.11 7.06
C ARG A 160 -0.69 31.74 5.63
N ILE A 161 -0.82 30.44 5.34
CA ILE A 161 -1.31 29.95 4.05
C ILE A 161 -2.78 30.40 3.97
N LYS A 162 -3.05 31.44 3.18
CA LYS A 162 -4.41 31.75 2.75
C LYS A 162 -4.88 30.58 1.90
N ASN A 163 -5.66 29.69 2.48
CA ASN A 163 -6.37 28.63 1.76
C ASN A 163 -7.27 29.27 0.69
N LYS A 164 -6.79 29.31 -0.56
CA LYS A 164 -7.64 29.16 -1.73
C LYS A 164 -7.45 27.73 -2.20
N ILE A 165 -8.28 26.83 -1.68
CA ILE A 165 -8.46 25.52 -2.29
C ILE A 165 -9.16 25.78 -3.62
N PRO A 166 -8.56 25.49 -4.78
CA PRO A 166 -9.30 25.56 -6.04
C PRO A 166 -10.28 24.37 -6.07
N ASN A 167 -11.58 24.67 -6.21
CA ASN A 167 -12.71 23.73 -6.20
C ASN A 167 -12.64 22.61 -7.26
N ASN A 168 -11.63 22.60 -8.12
CA ASN A 168 -11.49 21.68 -9.25
C ASN A 168 -10.81 20.35 -8.89
N LEU A 169 -10.12 20.21 -7.74
CA LEU A 169 -9.46 18.94 -7.37
C LEU A 169 -10.44 17.86 -6.88
N TRP A 170 -11.49 18.25 -6.15
CA TRP A 170 -12.51 17.33 -5.64
C TRP A 170 -13.38 16.70 -6.73
N HIS A 171 -13.59 17.43 -7.84
CA HIS A 171 -14.39 16.93 -8.96
C HIS A 171 -13.68 15.82 -9.75
N ASN A 172 -12.34 15.84 -9.79
CA ASN A 172 -11.54 14.88 -10.57
C ASN A 172 -11.26 13.58 -9.80
N LEU A 173 -11.23 13.64 -8.46
CA LEU A 173 -11.14 12.44 -7.61
C LEU A 173 -12.47 11.67 -7.56
N LYS A 174 -13.61 12.37 -7.55
CA LYS A 174 -14.93 11.71 -7.61
C LYS A 174 -15.18 11.02 -8.95
N SER A 175 -14.76 11.60 -10.08
CA SER A 175 -15.02 11.01 -11.40
C SER A 175 -14.20 9.74 -11.69
N LYS A 176 -13.00 9.60 -11.09
CA LYS A 176 -12.13 8.42 -11.30
C LYS A 176 -12.39 7.25 -10.35
N LEU A 177 -13.10 7.44 -9.24
CA LEU A 177 -13.35 6.42 -8.21
C LEU A 177 -14.74 5.74 -8.29
N TYR A 178 -15.54 6.00 -9.35
CA TYR A 178 -16.79 5.27 -9.55
C TYR A 178 -16.55 3.86 -10.08
N TRP A 179 -16.44 2.91 -9.16
CA TRP A 179 -16.87 1.53 -9.39
C TRP A 179 -18.34 1.53 -9.84
N LYS A 180 -18.59 1.34 -11.14
CA LYS A 180 -19.91 0.92 -11.62
C LYS A 180 -20.17 -0.49 -11.08
N ARG A 181 -20.98 -0.60 -10.02
CA ARG A 181 -21.56 -1.89 -9.63
C ARG A 181 -22.36 -2.46 -10.81
N PRO A 182 -22.19 -3.74 -11.19
CA PRO A 182 -23.11 -4.36 -12.14
C PRO A 182 -24.52 -4.41 -11.52
N LYS A 183 -25.51 -3.91 -12.27
CA LYS A 183 -26.93 -4.05 -11.91
C LYS A 183 -27.28 -5.54 -11.92
N LYS A 184 -27.67 -6.09 -10.77
CA LYS A 184 -28.36 -7.39 -10.70
C LYS A 184 -29.77 -7.21 -11.23
N GLU A 185 -30.01 -7.57 -12.50
CA GLU A 185 -31.37 -7.86 -12.96
C GLU A 185 -31.75 -9.25 -12.46
N LYS A 186 -32.52 -9.30 -11.37
CA LYS A 186 -33.25 -10.49 -10.97
C LYS A 186 -34.44 -10.65 -11.90
N LYS A 187 -34.42 -11.70 -12.73
CA LYS A 187 -35.65 -12.32 -13.25
C LYS A 187 -36.35 -13.03 -12.07
N ILE A 188 -37.61 -12.71 -11.85
CA ILE A 188 -38.55 -13.55 -11.09
C ILE A 188 -39.64 -13.96 -12.09
N PRO A 189 -40.00 -15.25 -12.19
CA PRO A 189 -41.10 -15.69 -13.03
C PRO A 189 -42.42 -15.51 -12.26
N GLU A 190 -43.41 -14.85 -12.86
CA GLU A 190 -44.78 -15.00 -12.42
C GLU A 190 -45.35 -16.26 -13.08
N ARG A 191 -45.65 -17.24 -12.22
CA ARG A 191 -46.71 -18.22 -12.46
C ARG A 191 -48.03 -17.51 -12.14
N ASP A 192 -48.91 -17.41 -13.13
CA ASP A 192 -50.18 -18.15 -13.19
C ASP A 192 -50.72 -18.09 -14.62
#